data_AF-A0A1Y6CG86-F1
#
_entry.id   AF-A0A1Y6CG86-F1
#
_cell.length_a   1.000
_cell.length_b   1.000
_cell.length_c   1.000
_cell.angle_alpha   90.00
_cell.angle_beta   90.00
_cell.angle_gamma   90.00
#
_symmetry.space_group_name_H-M   'P 1'
#
loop_
_entity.id
_entity.type
_entity.pdbx_description
1 polymer ?
#
loop_
_entity_poly.entity_id
_entity_poly.type
_entity_poly.pdbx_seq_one_letter_code
_entity_poly.pdbx_strand_id
1 'polypeptide(L)'
;MKTAFTALLNCGDKRWPYLTLLFICLALEGGAVLFQEVYNYYPCELCIYTRVWMTFIVLFCIVGLLVRNKLYLRRLGILALLILTSGLAHVVYRLIAIEYGFNADGACSLVANFPSWARLDEWMPTLFLVQDSCGVTPTIIFGITMAEGLVLAVAGFYLALITAFIGSLLNGKDTANLHDTQTTS
;
A
#
# COMPACT_ATOMS: atom_id res chain seq x y z
N MET A 1 -12.83 3.25 26.33
CA MET A 1 -12.92 3.09 24.86
C MET A 1 -12.79 4.40 24.08
N LYS A 2 -13.46 5.50 24.46
CA LYS A 2 -13.37 6.80 23.72
C LYS A 2 -11.95 7.38 23.65
N THR A 3 -11.15 7.23 24.71
CA THR A 3 -9.78 7.76 24.82
C THR A 3 -8.76 7.10 23.90
N ALA A 4 -8.85 5.80 23.66
CA ALA A 4 -7.95 5.09 22.73
C ALA A 4 -8.20 5.52 21.28
N PHE A 5 -9.46 5.76 20.92
CA PHE A 5 -9.84 6.21 19.60
C PHE A 5 -9.40 7.66 19.34
N THR A 6 -9.53 8.54 20.35
CA THR A 6 -8.98 9.91 20.27
C THR A 6 -7.46 9.92 20.20
N ALA A 7 -6.76 9.02 20.90
CA ALA A 7 -5.31 8.88 20.80
C ALA A 7 -4.85 8.39 19.42
N LEU A 8 -5.58 7.45 18.81
CA LEU A 8 -5.36 7.01 17.43
C LEU A 8 -5.60 8.13 16.42
N LEU A 9 -6.67 8.92 16.60
CA LEU A 9 -6.99 10.08 15.75
C LEU A 9 -5.95 11.21 15.90
N ASN A 10 -5.46 11.46 17.12
CA ASN A 10 -4.45 12.48 17.41
C ASN A 10 -3.04 12.06 16.92
N CYS A 11 -2.83 10.77 16.66
CA CYS A 11 -1.63 10.26 15.99
C CYS A 11 -1.65 10.54 14.47
N GLY A 12 -2.85 10.73 13.90
CA GLY A 12 -3.05 11.09 12.50
C GLY A 12 -2.41 12.42 12.10
N ASP A 13 -2.20 13.33 13.05
CA ASP A 13 -1.56 14.64 12.86
C ASP A 13 -0.01 14.59 12.90
N LYS A 14 0.55 13.47 13.39
CA LYS A 14 2.00 13.25 13.53
C LYS A 14 2.55 12.47 12.33
N ARG A 15 3.88 12.35 12.24
CA ARG A 15 4.58 11.63 11.14
C ARG A 15 4.27 10.13 11.12
N TRP A 16 3.63 9.66 12.19
CA TRP A 16 3.39 8.28 12.54
C TRP A 16 2.60 7.47 11.49
N PRO A 17 1.42 7.88 10.99
CA PRO A 17 0.70 7.10 9.98
C PRO A 17 1.55 6.80 8.74
N TYR A 18 2.29 7.79 8.23
CA TYR A 18 3.19 7.61 7.08
C TYR A 18 4.38 6.70 7.42
N LEU A 19 4.96 6.84 8.61
CA LEU A 19 6.06 5.99 9.09
C LEU A 19 5.63 4.54 9.28
N THR A 20 4.48 4.29 9.90
CA THR A 20 3.96 2.94 10.11
C THR A 20 3.63 2.28 8.79
N LEU A 21 3.00 3.01 7.86
CA LEU A 21 2.70 2.50 6.53
C LEU A 21 3.97 2.16 5.75
N LEU A 22 4.97 3.04 5.81
CA LEU A 22 6.29 2.82 5.20
C LEU A 22 7.01 1.60 5.80
N PHE A 23 6.98 1.46 7.13
CA PHE A 23 7.60 0.32 7.81
C PHE A 23 6.93 -1.00 7.44
N ILE A 24 5.59 -1.04 7.39
CA ILE A 24 4.85 -2.25 6.98
C ILE A 24 5.15 -2.61 5.53
N CYS A 25 5.15 -1.64 4.61
CA CYS A 25 5.48 -1.91 3.21
C CYS A 25 6.90 -2.47 3.05
N LEU A 26 7.89 -1.86 3.71
CA LEU A 26 9.27 -2.35 3.68
C LEU A 26 9.42 -3.74 4.32
N ALA A 27 8.70 -4.02 5.40
CA ALA A 27 8.70 -5.34 6.02
C ALA A 27 8.10 -6.40 5.10
N LEU A 28 7.04 -6.07 4.35
CA LEU A 28 6.42 -6.97 3.37
C LEU A 28 7.34 -7.21 2.17
N GLU A 29 7.95 -6.17 1.60
CA GLU A 29 8.93 -6.29 0.52
C GLU A 29 10.15 -7.11 0.95
N GLY A 30 10.71 -6.81 2.13
CA GLY A 30 11.83 -7.55 2.71
C GLY A 30 11.49 -9.02 2.99
N GLY A 31 10.30 -9.28 3.55
CA GLY A 31 9.80 -10.64 3.72
C GLY A 31 9.74 -11.38 2.39
N ALA A 32 9.19 -10.75 1.35
CA ALA A 32 9.07 -11.36 0.03
C ALA A 32 10.42 -11.69 -0.62
N VAL A 33 11.47 -10.89 -0.37
CA VAL A 33 12.84 -11.19 -0.81
C VAL A 33 13.44 -12.36 -0.02
N LEU A 34 13.19 -12.44 1.28
CA LEU A 34 13.63 -13.57 2.10
C LEU A 34 12.99 -14.89 1.64
N PHE A 35 11.72 -14.86 1.23
CA PHE A 35 11.06 -16.04 0.66
C PHE A 35 11.68 -16.49 -0.66
N GLN A 36 12.18 -15.55 -1.46
CA GLN A 36 12.83 -15.85 -2.72
C GLN A 36 14.20 -16.50 -2.51
N GLU A 37 15.06 -15.92 -1.67
CA GLU A 37 16.44 -16.40 -1.45
C GLU A 37 16.50 -17.68 -0.62
N VAL A 38 15.63 -17.82 0.40
CA VAL A 38 15.71 -18.95 1.34
C VAL A 38 14.86 -20.13 0.87
N TYR A 39 13.65 -19.86 0.37
CA TYR A 39 12.67 -20.91 0.06
C TYR A 39 12.56 -21.21 -1.44
N ASN A 40 13.30 -20.50 -2.30
CA ASN A 40 13.32 -20.68 -3.76
C ASN A 40 11.91 -20.61 -4.39
N TYR A 41 11.02 -19.80 -3.83
CA TYR A 41 9.72 -19.52 -4.44
C TYR A 41 9.84 -18.42 -5.48
N TYR A 42 9.60 -18.77 -6.74
CA TYR A 42 9.68 -17.85 -7.86
C TYR A 42 8.43 -16.95 -7.96
N PRO A 43 8.58 -15.67 -8.33
CA PRO A 43 7.47 -14.74 -8.41
C PRO A 43 6.67 -14.88 -9.71
N CYS A 44 5.35 -14.75 -9.58
CA CYS A 44 4.39 -14.64 -10.67
C CYS A 44 4.28 -13.20 -11.21
N GLU A 45 3.70 -12.98 -12.39
CA GLU A 45 3.52 -11.61 -12.93
C GLU A 45 2.71 -10.69 -11.98
N LEU A 46 1.65 -11.21 -11.36
CA LEU A 46 0.78 -10.43 -10.46
C LEU A 46 1.52 -10.08 -9.16
N CYS A 47 2.40 -10.98 -8.74
CA CYS A 47 3.28 -10.82 -7.59
C CYS A 47 4.25 -9.66 -7.85
N ILE A 48 4.82 -9.58 -9.06
CA ILE A 48 5.65 -8.47 -9.49
C ILE A 48 4.87 -7.15 -9.53
N TYR A 49 3.66 -7.13 -10.11
CA TYR A 49 2.84 -5.92 -10.10
C TYR A 49 2.54 -5.45 -8.68
N THR A 50 2.24 -6.37 -7.76
CA THR A 50 2.00 -6.05 -6.35
C THR A 50 3.21 -5.38 -5.71
N ARG A 51 4.43 -5.88 -5.95
CA ARG A 51 5.68 -5.26 -5.46
C ARG A 51 5.88 -3.86 -6.03
N VAL A 52 5.62 -3.67 -7.33
CA VAL A 52 5.72 -2.34 -7.96
C VAL A 52 4.76 -1.34 -7.31
N TRP A 53 3.49 -1.73 -7.06
CA TRP A 53 2.53 -0.89 -6.36
C TRP A 53 2.98 -0.57 -4.92
N MET A 54 3.55 -1.53 -4.19
CA MET A 54 4.10 -1.29 -2.84
C MET A 54 5.24 -0.27 -2.87
N THR A 55 6.17 -0.38 -3.82
CA THR A 55 7.27 0.57 -3.96
C THR A 55 6.76 1.98 -4.26
N PHE A 56 5.71 2.12 -5.10
CA PHE A 56 5.05 3.41 -5.31
C PHE A 56 4.41 3.97 -4.04
N ILE A 57 3.74 3.14 -3.25
CA ILE A 57 3.17 3.55 -1.95
C ILE A 57 4.26 4.05 -1.01
N VAL A 58 5.41 3.36 -0.93
CA VAL A 58 6.57 3.79 -0.14
C VAL A 58 7.08 5.15 -0.62
N LEU A 59 7.28 5.32 -1.93
CA LEU A 59 7.74 6.58 -2.50
C LEU A 59 6.80 7.75 -2.17
N PHE A 60 5.50 7.55 -2.35
CA PHE A 60 4.49 8.56 -2.03
C PHE A 60 4.36 8.82 -0.53
N CYS A 61 4.63 7.84 0.33
CA CYS A 61 4.71 8.05 1.78
C CYS A 61 5.89 8.97 2.13
N ILE A 62 7.06 8.77 1.52
CA ILE A 62 8.24 9.62 1.72
C ILE A 62 7.94 11.06 1.26
N VAL A 63 7.36 11.22 0.07
CA VAL A 63 6.96 12.53 -0.46
C VAL A 63 5.91 13.18 0.45
N GLY A 64 4.90 12.44 0.88
CA GLY A 64 3.88 12.92 1.81
C GLY A 64 4.44 13.38 3.16
N LEU A 65 5.54 12.76 3.62
CA LEU A 65 6.24 13.16 4.84
C LEU A 65 6.94 14.51 4.69
N LEU A 66 7.52 14.79 3.51
CA LEU A 66 8.23 16.02 3.18
C LEU A 66 7.27 17.20 2.99
N VAL A 67 6.13 16.99 2.34
CA VAL A 67 5.22 18.08 1.92
C VAL A 67 4.13 18.38 2.98
N ARG A 68 4.32 17.89 4.22
CA ARG A 68 3.30 17.91 5.28
C ARG A 68 2.90 19.30 5.81
N ASN A 69 3.67 20.35 5.51
CA ASN A 69 3.47 21.69 6.07
C ASN A 69 2.20 22.42 5.61
N LYS A 70 1.54 21.98 4.53
CA LYS A 70 0.30 22.60 4.05
C LYS A 70 -0.86 21.62 4.12
N LEU A 71 -1.98 22.03 4.75
CA LEU A 71 -3.21 21.24 4.86
C LEU A 71 -3.70 20.73 3.48
N TYR A 72 -3.63 21.56 2.45
CA TYR A 72 -4.01 21.19 1.09
C TYR A 72 -3.13 20.07 0.52
N LEU A 73 -1.80 20.18 0.65
CA LEU A 73 -0.85 19.18 0.15
C LEU A 73 -0.95 17.85 0.91
N ARG A 74 -1.24 17.89 2.21
CA ARG A 74 -1.52 16.68 2.99
C ARG A 74 -2.75 15.94 2.47
N ARG A 75 -3.85 16.65 2.18
CA ARG A 75 -5.06 16.04 1.61
C ARG A 75 -4.77 15.41 0.25
N LEU A 76 -4.03 16.11 -0.62
CA LEU A 76 -3.60 15.55 -1.90
C LEU A 76 -2.73 14.30 -1.74
N GLY A 77 -1.81 14.28 -0.78
CA GLY A 77 -0.98 13.11 -0.49
C GLY A 77 -1.81 11.89 -0.04
N ILE A 78 -2.82 12.10 0.81
CA ILE A 78 -3.72 11.01 1.23
C ILE A 78 -4.58 10.51 0.07
N LEU A 79 -5.08 11.41 -0.79
CA LEU A 79 -5.83 11.03 -1.99
C LEU A 79 -4.95 10.23 -2.96
N ALA A 80 -3.71 10.65 -3.19
CA ALA A 80 -2.76 9.92 -4.01
C ALA A 80 -2.50 8.50 -3.46
N LEU A 81 -2.31 8.36 -2.15
CA LEU A 81 -2.15 7.05 -1.49
C LEU A 81 -3.39 6.17 -1.61
N LEU A 82 -4.60 6.74 -1.53
CA LEU A 82 -5.84 5.99 -1.75
C LEU A 82 -5.94 5.47 -3.19
N ILE A 83 -5.55 6.28 -4.18
CA ILE A 83 -5.51 5.86 -5.59
C ILE A 83 -4.51 4.70 -5.77
N LEU A 84 -3.29 4.82 -5.21
CA LEU A 84 -2.30 3.75 -5.27
C LEU A 84 -2.78 2.46 -4.59
N THR A 85 -3.45 2.59 -3.44
CA THR A 85 -3.99 1.44 -2.70
C THR A 85 -5.12 0.78 -3.49
N SER A 86 -5.90 1.53 -4.27
CA SER A 86 -6.92 0.95 -5.17
C SER A 86 -6.31 0.15 -6.32
N GLY A 87 -5.19 0.62 -6.90
CA GLY A 87 -4.42 -0.14 -7.88
C GLY A 87 -3.88 -1.44 -7.30
N LEU A 88 -3.31 -1.38 -6.09
CA LEU A 88 -2.86 -2.55 -5.35
C LEU A 88 -4.01 -3.53 -5.07
N ALA A 89 -5.15 -3.02 -4.60
CA ALA A 89 -6.34 -3.83 -4.30
C ALA A 89 -6.85 -4.58 -5.53
N HIS A 90 -6.83 -3.94 -6.70
CA HIS A 90 -7.23 -4.57 -7.95
C HIS A 90 -6.30 -5.75 -8.32
N VAL A 91 -4.99 -5.59 -8.15
CA VAL A 91 -4.03 -6.69 -8.42
C VAL A 91 -4.21 -7.84 -7.43
N VAL A 92 -4.36 -7.54 -6.13
CA VAL A 92 -4.57 -8.55 -5.08
C VAL A 92 -5.90 -9.29 -5.30
N TYR A 93 -6.96 -8.59 -5.72
CA TYR A 93 -8.24 -9.20 -6.06
C TYR A 93 -8.12 -10.19 -7.22
N ARG A 94 -7.32 -9.87 -8.25
CA ARG A 94 -7.07 -10.81 -9.35
C ARG A 94 -6.26 -12.01 -8.89
N LEU A 95 -5.29 -11.82 -8.00
CA LEU A 95 -4.48 -12.90 -7.45
C LEU A 95 -5.36 -13.91 -6.70
N ILE A 96 -6.24 -13.43 -5.80
CA ILE A 96 -7.10 -14.31 -5.01
C ILE A 96 -8.20 -14.97 -5.86
N ALA A 97 -8.68 -14.29 -6.91
CA ALA A 97 -9.63 -14.88 -7.84
C ALA A 97 -9.04 -16.04 -8.65
N ILE A 98 -7.74 -16.01 -8.95
CA ILE A 98 -7.02 -17.13 -9.59
C ILE A 98 -6.84 -18.26 -8.58
N GLU A 99 -6.46 -17.95 -7.34
CA GLU A 99 -6.21 -18.94 -6.29
C GLU A 99 -7.44 -19.79 -5.95
N TYR A 100 -8.62 -19.17 -5.85
CA TYR A 100 -9.90 -19.87 -5.62
C TYR A 100 -10.58 -20.37 -6.90
N GLY A 101 -9.99 -20.15 -8.08
CA GLY A 101 -10.53 -20.63 -9.35
C GLY A 101 -11.77 -19.88 -9.85
N PHE A 102 -12.04 -18.67 -9.37
CA PHE A 102 -13.17 -17.85 -9.81
C PHE A 102 -12.96 -17.19 -11.18
N ASN A 103 -11.71 -16.94 -11.58
CA ASN A 103 -11.36 -16.34 -12.88
C ASN A 103 -10.24 -17.15 -13.54
N ALA A 104 -10.63 -18.11 -14.40
CA ALA A 104 -9.71 -18.97 -15.15
C ALA A 104 -9.25 -18.35 -16.49
N ASP A 105 -9.68 -17.13 -16.81
CA ASP A 105 -9.36 -16.46 -18.07
C ASP A 105 -8.00 -15.74 -18.00
N GLY A 106 -6.93 -16.55 -18.05
CA GLY A 106 -5.87 -16.40 -19.05
C GLY A 106 -5.12 -15.07 -19.17
N ALA A 107 -4.74 -14.41 -18.08
CA ALA A 107 -3.92 -13.20 -18.17
C ALA A 107 -2.45 -13.39 -17.78
N CYS A 108 -2.02 -14.57 -17.33
CA CYS A 108 -0.64 -14.76 -16.90
C CYS A 108 0.31 -14.85 -18.09
N SER A 109 0.92 -13.72 -18.44
CA SER A 109 2.02 -13.68 -19.40
C SER A 109 3.32 -14.01 -18.65
N LEU A 110 4.15 -14.85 -19.26
CA LEU A 110 5.53 -15.09 -18.79
C LEU A 110 6.42 -13.84 -18.96
N VAL A 111 5.88 -12.75 -19.51
CA VAL A 111 6.56 -11.47 -19.69
C VAL A 111 5.72 -10.35 -19.07
N ALA A 112 6.28 -9.70 -18.05
CA ALA A 112 5.70 -8.48 -17.52
C ALA A 112 5.74 -7.37 -18.58
N ASN A 113 4.58 -6.83 -18.95
CA ASN A 113 4.48 -5.76 -19.94
C ASN A 113 4.73 -4.41 -19.24
N PHE A 114 6.00 -4.07 -19.03
CA PHE A 114 6.38 -2.74 -18.56
C PHE A 114 6.41 -1.74 -19.73
N PRO A 115 5.98 -0.49 -19.54
CA PRO A 115 6.14 0.53 -20.56
C PRO A 115 7.63 0.80 -20.79
N SER A 116 8.00 1.15 -22.04
CA SER A 116 9.40 1.27 -22.48
C SER A 116 10.26 2.23 -21.67
N TRP A 117 9.67 3.16 -20.91
CA TRP A 117 10.35 4.12 -20.07
C TRP A 117 10.62 3.65 -18.62
N ALA A 118 10.02 2.53 -18.18
CA ALA A 118 10.18 1.98 -16.82
C ALA A 118 10.41 0.46 -16.87
N ARG A 119 11.49 0.05 -17.55
CA ARG A 119 11.95 -1.34 -17.64
C ARG A 119 12.59 -1.80 -16.33
N LEU A 120 11.73 -2.02 -15.33
CA LEU A 120 12.13 -2.45 -13.98
C LEU A 120 12.78 -3.84 -13.99
N ASP A 121 12.39 -4.67 -14.95
CA ASP A 121 12.99 -5.95 -15.31
C ASP A 121 14.49 -5.83 -15.63
N GLU A 122 14.89 -4.77 -16.36
CA GLU A 122 16.30 -4.53 -16.69
C GLU A 122 17.08 -3.85 -15.57
N TRP A 123 16.41 -3.02 -14.75
CA TRP A 123 17.08 -2.28 -13.68
C TRP A 123 17.45 -3.16 -12.48
N MET A 124 16.58 -4.10 -12.10
CA MET A 124 16.87 -5.07 -11.03
C MET A 124 16.33 -6.47 -11.40
N PRO A 125 17.06 -7.24 -12.24
CA PRO A 125 16.61 -8.54 -12.72
C PRO A 125 16.44 -9.56 -11.59
N THR A 126 17.22 -9.44 -10.51
CA THR A 126 17.10 -10.31 -9.33
C THR A 126 15.75 -10.19 -8.63
N LEU A 127 15.04 -9.05 -8.79
CA LEU A 127 13.78 -8.78 -8.08
C LEU A 127 12.55 -8.78 -8.98
N PHE A 128 12.69 -8.52 -10.29
CA PHE A 128 11.56 -8.27 -11.19
C PHE A 128 11.46 -9.25 -12.37
N LEU A 129 12.25 -10.32 -12.40
CA LEU A 129 12.15 -11.35 -13.42
C LEU A 129 10.99 -12.31 -13.13
N VAL A 130 10.03 -12.40 -14.05
CA VAL A 130 8.96 -13.40 -14.02
C VAL A 130 9.55 -14.76 -14.36
N GLN A 131 9.38 -15.73 -13.47
CA GLN A 131 9.96 -17.07 -13.62
C GLN A 131 8.91 -18.18 -13.62
N ASP A 132 7.69 -17.87 -13.15
CA ASP A 132 6.61 -18.86 -13.05
C ASP A 132 5.24 -18.29 -13.47
N SER A 133 4.38 -19.21 -13.94
CA SER A 133 2.97 -18.92 -14.22
C SER A 133 2.16 -18.80 -12.92
N CYS A 134 1.12 -17.98 -12.96
CA CYS A 134 0.20 -17.73 -11.86
C CYS A 134 -0.55 -19.02 -11.51
N GLY A 135 -0.53 -19.39 -10.23
CA GLY A 135 -1.16 -20.62 -9.72
C GLY A 135 -1.43 -20.52 -8.23
N VAL A 136 -1.48 -21.66 -7.56
CA VAL A 136 -1.72 -21.72 -6.10
C VAL A 136 -0.52 -21.14 -5.37
N THR A 137 -0.77 -20.12 -4.55
CA THR A 137 0.25 -19.41 -3.79
C THR A 137 0.70 -20.22 -2.58
N PRO A 138 2.00 -20.25 -2.21
CA PRO A 138 2.46 -20.96 -1.02
C PRO A 138 1.83 -20.41 0.26
N THR A 139 1.61 -21.31 1.22
CA THR A 139 1.21 -20.96 2.57
C THR A 139 2.42 -20.42 3.34
N ILE A 140 2.20 -19.36 4.11
CA ILE A 140 3.25 -18.74 4.92
C ILE A 140 3.30 -19.36 6.31
N ILE A 141 2.45 -18.86 7.19
CA ILE A 141 2.47 -19.09 8.62
C ILE A 141 1.02 -19.31 9.03
N PHE A 142 0.74 -20.34 9.84
CA PHE A 142 -0.61 -20.74 10.27
C PHE A 142 -1.56 -21.28 9.18
N GLY A 143 -1.06 -21.61 7.98
CA GLY A 143 -1.91 -22.10 6.88
C GLY A 143 -2.64 -21.00 6.12
N ILE A 144 -2.36 -19.72 6.42
CA ILE A 144 -2.83 -18.56 5.67
C ILE A 144 -1.98 -18.45 4.40
N THR A 145 -2.62 -18.10 3.27
CA THR A 145 -1.91 -17.93 2.00
C THR A 145 -1.32 -16.53 1.88
N MET A 146 -0.24 -16.38 1.10
CA MET A 146 0.35 -15.06 0.83
C MET A 146 -0.69 -14.07 0.26
N ALA A 147 -1.62 -14.56 -0.58
CA ALA A 147 -2.67 -13.74 -1.16
C ALA A 147 -3.64 -13.22 -0.09
N GLU A 148 -4.05 -14.07 0.85
CA GLU A 148 -4.87 -13.64 2.00
C GLU A 148 -4.15 -12.60 2.87
N GLY A 149 -2.84 -12.78 3.10
CA GLY A 149 -2.01 -11.80 3.80
C GLY A 149 -1.97 -10.43 3.10
N LEU A 150 -1.89 -10.43 1.77
CA LEU A 150 -1.97 -9.20 0.97
C LEU A 150 -3.33 -8.53 1.05
N VAL A 151 -4.43 -9.29 1.08
CA VAL A 151 -5.78 -8.74 1.30
C VAL A 151 -5.87 -8.04 2.65
N LEU A 152 -5.34 -8.67 3.71
CA LEU A 152 -5.29 -8.07 5.04
C LEU A 152 -4.44 -6.79 5.07
N ALA A 153 -3.31 -6.77 4.36
CA ALA A 153 -2.47 -5.58 4.25
C ALA A 153 -3.20 -4.43 3.55
N VAL A 154 -3.87 -4.70 2.41
CA VAL A 154 -4.68 -3.71 1.68
C VAL A 154 -5.82 -3.18 2.55
N ALA A 155 -6.53 -4.05 3.27
CA ALA A 155 -7.58 -3.65 4.20
C ALA A 155 -7.03 -2.75 5.32
N GLY A 156 -5.87 -3.10 5.88
CA GLY A 156 -5.16 -2.30 6.87
C GLY A 156 -4.76 -0.92 6.34
N PHE A 157 -4.28 -0.85 5.09
CA PHE A 157 -3.92 0.42 4.44
C PHE A 157 -5.13 1.33 4.24
N TYR A 158 -6.26 0.78 3.79
CA TYR A 158 -7.50 1.56 3.70
C TYR A 158 -7.94 2.11 5.05
N LEU A 159 -7.93 1.31 6.11
CA LEU A 159 -8.27 1.76 7.46
C LEU A 159 -7.34 2.88 7.95
N ALA A 160 -6.03 2.73 7.74
CA ALA A 160 -5.04 3.74 8.11
C ALA A 160 -5.24 5.05 7.32
N LEU A 161 -5.50 4.98 6.01
CA LEU A 161 -5.71 6.15 5.17
C LEU A 161 -7.03 6.86 5.48
N ILE A 162 -8.11 6.12 5.71
CA ILE A 162 -9.43 6.69 6.07
C ILE A 162 -9.34 7.41 7.43
N THR A 163 -8.72 6.79 8.43
CA THR A 163 -8.54 7.42 9.74
C THR A 163 -7.66 8.67 9.65
N ALA A 164 -6.59 8.66 8.85
CA ALA A 164 -5.76 9.83 8.58
C ALA A 164 -6.52 10.93 7.83
N PHE A 165 -7.38 10.57 6.88
CA PHE A 165 -8.22 11.51 6.13
C PHE A 165 -9.24 12.21 7.05
N ILE A 166 -9.95 11.44 7.88
CA ILE A 166 -10.90 11.98 8.87
C ILE A 166 -10.17 12.91 9.85
N GLY A 167 -9.00 12.50 10.36
CA GLY A 167 -8.18 13.35 11.23
C GLY A 167 -7.80 14.68 10.56
N SER A 168 -7.46 14.66 9.27
CA SER A 168 -7.17 15.88 8.50
C SER A 168 -8.40 16.78 8.25
N LEU A 169 -9.61 16.23 8.26
CA LEU A 169 -10.84 17.02 8.14
C LEU A 169 -11.25 17.68 9.46
N LEU A 170 -11.11 16.96 10.57
CA LEU A 170 -11.41 17.49 11.91
C LEU A 170 -10.48 18.66 12.25
N ASN A 171 -9.18 18.51 12.02
CA ASN A 171 -8.20 19.56 12.32
C ASN A 171 -8.38 20.83 11.46
N GLY A 172 -8.92 20.69 10.24
CA GLY A 172 -9.26 21.84 9.39
C GLY A 172 -10.45 22.67 9.90
N LYS A 173 -11.35 22.07 10.71
CA LYS A 173 -12.49 22.78 11.31
C LYS A 173 -12.05 23.63 12.51
N ASP A 174 -11.04 23.19 13.25
CA ASP A 174 -10.51 23.92 14.41
C ASP A 174 -9.81 25.22 13.97
N THR A 175 -9.08 25.19 12.85
CA THR A 175 -8.47 26.41 12.26
C THR A 175 -9.48 27.41 11.71
N ALA A 176 -10.64 26.94 11.23
CA ALA A 176 -11.70 27.83 10.75
C ALA A 176 -12.39 28.55 11.93
N ASN A 177 -12.69 27.83 13.02
CA ASN A 177 -13.30 28.42 14.21
C ASN A 177 -12.38 29.46 14.90
N LEU A 178 -11.06 29.24 14.89
CA LEU A 178 -10.10 30.21 15.44
C LEU A 178 -10.07 31.54 14.68
N HIS A 179 -10.27 31.52 13.36
CA HIS A 179 -10.30 32.73 12.55
C HIS A 179 -11.56 33.56 12.79
N ASP A 180 -12.72 32.90 12.99
CA ASP A 180 -13.99 33.58 13.29
C ASP A 180 -13.99 34.24 14.70
N THR A 181 -13.24 33.66 15.64
CA THR A 181 -13.12 34.18 17.00
C THR A 181 -12.21 35.43 17.08
N GLN A 182 -11.26 35.61 16.15
CA GLN A 182 -10.40 36.79 16.11
C GLN A 182 -11.03 38.00 15.38
N THR A 183 -12.04 37.79 14.54
CA THR A 183 -12.76 38.88 13.85
C THR A 183 -13.90 39.51 14.66
N THR A 184 -14.18 39.00 15.86
CA THR A 184 -15.29 39.45 16.72
C THR A 184 -14.86 40.22 17.98
N SER A 185 -13.57 40.56 18.11
CA SER A 185 -13.02 41.42 19.18
C SER A 185 -12.57 42.78 18.68
#